data_AF-A0A255ENL3-F1
#
_entry.id   AF-A0A255ENL3-F1
#
_cell.length_a   1.000
_cell.length_b   1.000
_cell.length_c   1.000
_cell.angle_alpha   90.00
_cell.angle_beta   90.00
_cell.angle_gamma   90.00
#
_symmetry.space_group_name_H-M   'P 1'
#
loop_
_entity.id
_entity.type
_entity.pdbx_description
1 polymer ?
#
loop_
_entity_poly.entity_id
_entity_poly.type
_entity_poly.pdbx_seq_one_letter_code
_entity_poly.pdbx_strand_id
1 'polypeptide(L)'
;MPFDQAVQAAADVVKAVSTVVVGKEEELSFVLAGILAGGHVLLEDYPGLGKTLAARSLAQALGLKFDRVQFTPDLLPSDVTGSFLYNQGSHEFEFREGPLFTGLLLADEINRTPPKTQSALLEAMQEKQVTVEGTTHQLPRPFHVLATANPIEYEGTYPLPEAQLDRFLLRLGFGYPDQDQEWDILERRMQRRTDDTSVPQVIDAEGLLALQSAVEDVRIDESIGRYCVRVAAATRGHNSILVGASPRGSQALLTVSRAVALIRGRDYVVPEDIKDIAVYALAHRITIKPELWLQQITAEQVIAEVLASVPVPSDANTGAAAQR
;
A
#
# COMPACT_ATOMS: atom_id res chain seq x y z
N MET A 1 -10.87 -15.11 -12.33
CA MET A 1 -11.13 -16.10 -11.24
C MET A 1 -12.58 -15.94 -10.81
N PRO A 2 -13.36 -17.02 -10.58
CA PRO A 2 -14.72 -16.91 -10.04
C PRO A 2 -14.76 -16.17 -8.70
N PHE A 3 -15.82 -15.39 -8.43
CA PHE A 3 -15.91 -14.52 -7.25
C PHE A 3 -15.74 -15.29 -5.93
N ASP A 4 -16.44 -16.42 -5.74
CA ASP A 4 -16.34 -17.21 -4.51
C ASP A 4 -14.92 -17.74 -4.26
N GLN A 5 -14.21 -18.11 -5.34
CA GLN A 5 -12.81 -18.54 -5.24
C GLN A 5 -11.89 -17.36 -4.90
N ALA A 6 -12.19 -16.17 -5.44
CA ALA A 6 -11.44 -14.96 -5.15
C ALA A 6 -11.60 -14.53 -3.68
N VAL A 7 -12.83 -14.56 -3.15
CA VAL A 7 -13.12 -14.30 -1.73
C VAL A 7 -12.37 -15.29 -0.84
N GLN A 8 -12.46 -16.58 -1.15
CA GLN A 8 -11.79 -17.63 -0.36
C GLN A 8 -10.27 -17.46 -0.38
N ALA A 9 -9.68 -17.20 -1.56
CA ALA A 9 -8.24 -16.97 -1.68
C ALA A 9 -7.78 -15.76 -0.87
N ALA A 10 -8.51 -14.64 -0.92
CA ALA A 10 -8.19 -13.44 -0.15
C ALA A 10 -8.26 -13.71 1.36
N ALA A 11 -9.31 -14.38 1.82
CA ALA A 11 -9.47 -14.77 3.22
C ALA A 11 -8.35 -15.72 3.69
N ASP A 12 -7.96 -16.69 2.86
CA ASP A 12 -6.88 -17.63 3.17
C ASP A 12 -5.51 -16.94 3.23
N VAL A 13 -5.25 -15.94 2.38
CA VAL A 13 -4.03 -15.11 2.46
C VAL A 13 -3.99 -14.36 3.79
N VAL A 14 -5.06 -13.64 4.16
CA VAL A 14 -5.12 -12.90 5.44
C VAL A 14 -4.93 -13.86 6.61
N LYS A 15 -5.63 -14.99 6.61
CA LYS A 15 -5.50 -16.02 7.64
C LYS A 15 -4.09 -16.57 7.74
N ALA A 16 -3.45 -16.89 6.62
CA ALA A 16 -2.08 -17.40 6.59
C ALA A 16 -1.10 -16.39 7.21
N VAL A 17 -1.19 -15.11 6.85
CA VAL A 17 -0.31 -14.06 7.38
C VAL A 17 -0.60 -13.79 8.87
N SER A 18 -1.85 -13.85 9.30
CA SER A 18 -2.26 -13.65 10.70
C SER A 18 -1.76 -14.74 11.66
N THR A 19 -1.28 -15.87 11.13
CA THR A 19 -0.60 -16.89 11.96
C THR A 19 0.74 -16.40 12.52
N VAL A 20 1.39 -15.45 11.84
CA VAL A 20 2.71 -14.93 12.22
C VAL A 20 2.69 -13.46 12.61
N VAL A 21 1.75 -12.68 12.09
CA VAL A 21 1.53 -11.28 12.49
C VAL A 21 0.29 -11.21 13.38
N VAL A 22 0.49 -10.90 14.66
CA VAL A 22 -0.58 -10.93 15.68
C VAL A 22 -1.27 -9.57 15.78
N GLY A 23 -2.61 -9.58 15.87
CA GLY A 23 -3.38 -8.41 16.30
C GLY A 23 -3.54 -7.28 15.29
N LYS A 24 -3.20 -7.52 14.01
CA LYS A 24 -3.20 -6.51 12.93
C LYS A 24 -4.00 -6.96 11.70
N GLU A 25 -5.03 -7.77 11.90
CA GLU A 25 -5.78 -8.39 10.81
C GLU A 25 -6.42 -7.36 9.87
N GLU A 26 -6.92 -6.25 10.43
CA GLU A 26 -7.55 -5.18 9.65
C GLU A 26 -6.51 -4.40 8.83
N GLU A 27 -5.41 -3.98 9.43
CA GLU A 27 -4.34 -3.29 8.71
C GLU A 27 -3.70 -4.19 7.65
N LEU A 28 -3.50 -5.48 7.94
CA LEU A 28 -3.06 -6.47 6.95
C LEU A 28 -4.06 -6.60 5.80
N SER A 29 -5.36 -6.58 6.10
CA SER A 29 -6.40 -6.59 5.08
C SER A 29 -6.34 -5.35 4.19
N PHE A 30 -6.01 -4.17 4.75
CA PHE A 30 -5.81 -2.96 3.96
C PHE A 30 -4.50 -2.98 3.15
N VAL A 31 -3.42 -3.54 3.68
CA VAL A 31 -2.18 -3.76 2.90
C VAL A 31 -2.47 -4.70 1.72
N LEU A 32 -3.17 -5.81 1.97
CA LEU A 32 -3.60 -6.73 0.92
C LEU A 32 -4.51 -6.01 -0.07
N ALA A 33 -5.49 -5.23 0.39
CA ALA A 33 -6.38 -4.46 -0.48
C ALA A 33 -5.59 -3.50 -1.39
N GLY A 34 -4.55 -2.86 -0.87
CA GLY A 34 -3.64 -2.02 -1.66
C GLY A 34 -2.91 -2.81 -2.77
N ILE A 35 -2.45 -4.03 -2.47
CA ILE A 35 -1.84 -4.93 -3.46
C ILE A 35 -2.87 -5.40 -4.49
N LEU A 36 -4.05 -5.83 -4.05
CA LEU A 36 -5.13 -6.29 -4.93
C LEU A 36 -5.70 -5.19 -5.83
N ALA A 37 -5.61 -3.93 -5.39
CA ALA A 37 -5.93 -2.76 -6.20
C ALA A 37 -4.80 -2.33 -7.16
N GLY A 38 -3.74 -3.14 -7.32
CA GLY A 38 -2.62 -2.86 -8.21
C GLY A 38 -1.61 -1.83 -7.68
N GLY A 39 -1.74 -1.43 -6.43
CA GLY A 39 -1.03 -0.31 -5.83
C GLY A 39 0.26 -0.67 -5.09
N HIS A 40 0.86 0.38 -4.54
CA HIS A 40 1.99 0.33 -3.61
C HIS A 40 1.55 0.91 -2.26
N VAL A 41 2.12 0.44 -1.17
CA VAL A 41 1.71 0.82 0.19
C VAL A 41 2.90 1.36 0.96
N LEU A 42 2.70 2.47 1.68
CA LEU A 42 3.67 3.06 2.59
C LEU A 42 3.29 2.71 4.04
N LEU A 43 4.21 2.07 4.76
CA LEU A 43 4.07 1.66 6.15
C LEU A 43 4.86 2.62 7.06
N GLU A 44 4.15 3.55 7.69
CA GLU A 44 4.73 4.56 8.59
C GLU A 44 4.49 4.15 10.05
N ASP A 45 5.54 3.72 10.74
CA ASP A 45 5.53 3.37 12.18
C ASP A 45 6.95 3.25 12.71
N TYR A 46 7.04 3.04 14.02
CA TYR A 46 8.22 2.71 14.77
C TYR A 46 8.92 1.41 14.33
N PRO A 47 10.25 1.33 14.53
CA PRO A 47 11.02 0.10 14.34
C PRO A 47 10.49 -1.05 15.20
N GLY A 48 10.65 -2.29 14.71
CA GLY A 48 10.31 -3.50 15.46
C GLY A 48 8.84 -3.93 15.40
N LEU A 49 7.97 -3.21 14.71
CA LEU A 49 6.53 -3.49 14.63
C LEU A 49 6.15 -4.54 13.57
N GLY A 50 7.01 -5.52 13.30
CA GLY A 50 6.67 -6.66 12.45
C GLY A 50 6.45 -6.36 10.96
N LYS A 51 6.77 -5.16 10.45
CA LYS A 51 6.56 -4.79 9.03
C LYS A 51 7.30 -5.69 8.05
N THR A 52 8.57 -5.98 8.36
CA THR A 52 9.39 -6.89 7.55
C THR A 52 8.81 -8.30 7.54
N LEU A 53 8.22 -8.73 8.66
CA LEU A 53 7.55 -10.02 8.77
C LEU A 53 6.28 -10.01 7.93
N ALA A 54 5.41 -9.01 8.09
CA ALA A 54 4.18 -8.86 7.30
C ALA A 54 4.45 -8.86 5.79
N ALA A 55 5.41 -8.06 5.32
CA ALA A 55 5.76 -7.97 3.91
C ALA A 55 6.25 -9.31 3.35
N ARG A 56 7.14 -10.00 4.07
CA ARG A 56 7.67 -11.31 3.68
C ARG A 56 6.57 -12.37 3.66
N SER A 57 5.72 -12.39 4.68
CA SER A 57 4.61 -13.34 4.79
C SER A 57 3.56 -13.11 3.70
N LEU A 58 3.23 -11.86 3.38
CA LEU A 58 2.37 -11.54 2.23
C LEU A 58 2.99 -12.05 0.93
N ALA A 59 4.28 -11.80 0.69
CA ALA A 59 4.94 -12.30 -0.52
C ALA A 59 4.93 -13.83 -0.61
N GLN A 60 5.16 -14.54 0.50
CA GLN A 60 5.07 -16.00 0.56
C GLN A 60 3.65 -16.50 0.28
N ALA A 61 2.64 -15.95 0.96
CA ALA A 61 1.25 -16.34 0.77
C ALA A 61 0.75 -16.07 -0.66
N LEU A 62 1.24 -15.01 -1.29
CA LEU A 62 0.91 -14.63 -2.67
C LEU A 62 1.81 -15.30 -3.73
N GLY A 63 2.79 -16.11 -3.32
CA GLY A 63 3.71 -16.80 -4.23
C GLY A 63 4.58 -15.86 -5.07
N LEU A 64 4.95 -14.71 -4.51
CA LEU A 64 5.77 -13.70 -5.17
C LEU A 64 7.25 -13.85 -4.81
N LYS A 65 8.12 -13.62 -5.79
CA LYS A 65 9.53 -13.34 -5.51
C LYS A 65 9.58 -12.12 -4.58
N PHE A 66 10.35 -12.24 -3.50
CA PHE A 66 10.50 -11.22 -2.47
C PHE A 66 11.94 -10.75 -2.43
N ASP A 67 12.13 -9.44 -2.53
CA ASP A 67 13.41 -8.80 -2.29
C ASP A 67 13.25 -7.70 -1.24
N ARG A 68 14.30 -7.48 -0.46
CA ARG A 68 14.34 -6.42 0.56
C ARG A 68 15.54 -5.53 0.28
N VAL A 69 15.30 -4.22 0.31
CA VAL A 69 16.35 -3.20 0.21
C VAL A 69 16.24 -2.30 1.42
N GLN A 70 17.35 -2.16 2.12
CA GLN A 70 17.50 -1.15 3.15
C GLN A 70 17.94 0.15 2.48
N PHE A 71 17.15 1.21 2.61
CA PHE A 71 17.50 2.52 2.10
C PHE A 71 18.47 3.19 3.07
N THR A 72 19.72 3.31 2.65
CA THR A 72 20.81 3.95 3.40
C THR A 72 21.27 5.24 2.71
N PRO A 73 21.96 6.15 3.41
CA PRO A 73 22.40 7.42 2.82
C PRO A 73 23.34 7.27 1.61
N ASP A 74 24.06 6.15 1.52
CA ASP A 74 25.02 5.82 0.49
C ASP A 74 24.43 4.99 -0.67
N LEU A 75 23.17 4.56 -0.57
CA LEU A 75 22.51 3.74 -1.59
C LEU A 75 22.38 4.49 -2.92
N LEU A 76 22.93 3.91 -3.99
CA LEU A 76 22.88 4.48 -5.32
C LEU A 76 21.62 4.02 -6.09
N PRO A 77 21.15 4.81 -7.08
CA PRO A 77 20.05 4.38 -7.95
C PRO A 77 20.30 3.04 -8.65
N SER A 78 21.55 2.77 -9.04
CA SER A 78 21.96 1.51 -9.69
C SER A 78 21.85 0.29 -8.76
N ASP A 79 21.98 0.47 -7.45
CA ASP A 79 21.84 -0.62 -6.49
C ASP A 79 20.38 -1.09 -6.37
N VAL A 80 19.43 -0.25 -6.80
CA VAL A 80 17.99 -0.51 -6.79
C VAL A 80 17.50 -0.95 -8.18
N THR A 81 17.93 -0.25 -9.22
CA THR A 81 17.51 -0.46 -10.62
C THR A 81 18.31 -1.54 -11.36
N GLY A 82 19.52 -1.85 -10.91
CA GLY A 82 20.46 -2.71 -11.61
C GLY A 82 21.52 -1.93 -12.37
N SER A 83 22.52 -2.64 -12.87
CA SER A 83 23.67 -2.06 -13.56
C SER A 83 24.29 -3.02 -14.55
N PHE A 84 24.96 -2.50 -15.56
CA PHE A 84 25.79 -3.32 -16.45
C PHE A 84 27.12 -3.67 -15.77
N LEU A 85 27.39 -4.95 -15.62
CA LEU A 85 28.67 -5.46 -15.12
C LEU A 85 29.46 -6.10 -16.25
N TYR A 86 30.76 -5.80 -16.30
CA TYR A 86 31.65 -6.42 -17.28
C TYR A 86 31.90 -7.89 -16.92
N ASN A 87 31.45 -8.80 -17.78
CA ASN A 87 31.73 -10.22 -17.64
C ASN A 87 33.08 -10.55 -18.31
N GLN A 88 34.05 -10.95 -17.49
CA GLN A 88 35.41 -11.26 -17.96
C GLN A 88 35.47 -12.49 -18.88
N GLY A 89 34.50 -13.40 -18.81
CA GLY A 89 34.46 -14.62 -19.62
C GLY A 89 33.94 -14.37 -21.03
N SER A 90 32.87 -13.57 -21.18
CA SER A 90 32.32 -13.19 -22.48
C SER A 90 32.96 -11.93 -23.07
N HIS A 91 33.70 -11.15 -22.26
CA HIS A 91 34.18 -9.81 -22.60
C HIS A 91 33.05 -8.82 -22.95
N GLU A 92 31.85 -9.07 -22.44
CA GLU A 92 30.65 -8.26 -22.71
C GLU A 92 30.13 -7.61 -21.41
N PHE A 93 29.42 -6.50 -21.55
CA PHE A 93 28.68 -5.89 -20.45
C PHE A 93 27.30 -6.55 -20.34
N GLU A 94 27.06 -7.24 -19.23
CA GLU A 94 25.79 -7.90 -18.94
C GLU A 94 24.97 -7.08 -17.95
N PHE A 95 23.69 -6.87 -18.26
CA PHE A 95 22.77 -6.25 -17.31
C PHE A 95 22.55 -7.19 -16.12
N ARG A 96 22.83 -6.70 -14.93
CA ARG A 96 22.48 -7.36 -13.67
C ARG A 96 21.28 -6.65 -13.08
N GLU A 97 20.18 -7.40 -13.04
CA GLU A 97 18.92 -6.96 -12.46
C GLU A 97 19.12 -6.54 -11.00
N GLY A 98 18.60 -5.34 -10.68
CA GLY A 98 18.50 -4.89 -9.31
C GLY A 98 17.33 -5.54 -8.56
N PRO A 99 17.18 -5.24 -7.27
CA PRO A 99 16.09 -5.75 -6.43
C PRO A 99 14.68 -5.31 -6.88
N LEU A 100 14.56 -4.33 -7.78
CA LEU A 100 13.27 -4.00 -8.41
C LEU A 100 12.70 -5.13 -9.28
N PHE A 101 13.52 -6.05 -9.76
CA PHE A 101 13.09 -7.20 -10.57
C PHE A 101 12.57 -8.33 -9.69
N THR A 102 11.46 -8.04 -9.01
CA THR A 102 10.82 -8.91 -8.03
C THR A 102 9.29 -8.81 -8.13
N GLY A 103 8.56 -9.66 -7.40
CA GLY A 103 7.10 -9.58 -7.33
C GLY A 103 6.61 -8.64 -6.23
N LEU A 104 7.28 -8.68 -5.07
CA LEU A 104 7.06 -7.79 -3.94
C LEU A 104 8.39 -7.30 -3.38
N LEU A 105 8.62 -6.00 -3.47
CA LEU A 105 9.79 -5.33 -2.89
C LEU A 105 9.42 -4.75 -1.52
N LEU A 106 10.21 -5.06 -0.49
CA LEU A 106 10.23 -4.28 0.75
C LEU A 106 11.33 -3.21 0.66
N ALA A 107 10.92 -1.95 0.57
CA ALA A 107 11.82 -0.80 0.58
C ALA A 107 11.85 -0.19 2.00
N ASP A 108 12.84 -0.56 2.80
CA ASP A 108 12.90 -0.23 4.22
C ASP A 108 13.56 1.14 4.43
N GLU A 109 12.93 2.01 5.21
CA GLU A 109 13.40 3.35 5.59
C GLU A 109 13.71 4.25 4.39
N ILE A 110 12.78 4.35 3.43
CA ILE A 110 12.98 5.10 2.19
C ILE A 110 13.34 6.58 2.42
N ASN A 111 12.98 7.12 3.59
CA ASN A 111 13.32 8.47 4.00
C ASN A 111 14.78 8.62 4.46
N ARG A 112 15.63 7.59 4.50
CA ARG A 112 17.06 7.70 4.87
C ARG A 112 18.02 7.84 3.68
N THR A 113 17.50 7.80 2.45
CA THR A 113 18.30 7.90 1.22
C THR A 113 18.04 9.22 0.49
N PRO A 114 19.06 9.79 -0.19
CA PRO A 114 18.89 11.02 -0.96
C PRO A 114 17.80 10.95 -2.03
N PRO A 115 17.22 12.11 -2.44
CA PRO A 115 16.09 12.19 -3.38
C PRO A 115 16.32 11.49 -4.73
N LYS A 116 17.57 11.37 -5.19
CA LYS A 116 17.89 10.76 -6.49
C LYS A 116 17.56 9.26 -6.53
N THR A 117 17.90 8.53 -5.48
CA THR A 117 17.62 7.09 -5.37
C THR A 117 16.15 6.84 -5.02
N GLN A 118 15.54 7.69 -4.19
CA GLN A 118 14.09 7.67 -3.96
C GLN A 118 13.33 7.82 -5.30
N SER A 119 13.75 8.77 -6.14
CA SER A 119 13.13 8.99 -7.46
C SER A 119 13.23 7.76 -8.36
N ALA A 120 14.33 7.02 -8.34
CA ALA A 120 14.49 5.80 -9.13
C ALA A 120 13.48 4.70 -8.74
N LEU A 121 13.25 4.50 -7.44
CA LEU A 121 12.19 3.59 -6.94
C LEU A 121 10.80 4.07 -7.39
N LEU A 122 10.51 5.36 -7.23
CA LEU A 122 9.19 5.93 -7.49
C LEU A 122 8.84 6.00 -8.98
N GLU A 123 9.85 6.17 -9.84
CA GLU A 123 9.71 6.07 -11.30
C GLU A 123 9.37 4.63 -11.69
N ALA A 124 10.11 3.65 -11.15
CA ALA A 124 9.86 2.24 -11.38
C ALA A 124 8.44 1.80 -10.92
N MET A 125 7.96 2.34 -9.79
CA MET A 125 6.59 2.15 -9.31
C MET A 125 5.53 2.63 -10.31
N GLN A 126 5.76 3.78 -10.94
CA GLN A 126 4.80 4.43 -11.84
C GLN A 126 4.84 3.87 -13.25
N GLU A 127 6.03 3.66 -13.80
CA GLU A 127 6.25 3.26 -15.19
C GLU A 127 6.33 1.74 -15.37
N LYS A 128 6.47 0.98 -14.26
CA LYS A 128 6.62 -0.49 -14.26
C LYS A 128 7.78 -0.99 -15.13
N GLN A 129 8.79 -0.15 -15.31
CA GLN A 129 10.00 -0.41 -16.08
C GLN A 129 11.14 0.42 -15.48
N VAL A 130 12.38 0.04 -15.79
CA VAL A 130 13.58 0.81 -15.46
C VAL A 130 14.37 1.08 -16.74
N THR A 131 15.00 2.24 -16.86
CA THR A 131 15.90 2.56 -17.97
C THR A 131 17.31 2.74 -17.44
N VAL A 132 18.23 1.89 -17.89
CA VAL A 132 19.64 1.91 -17.49
C VAL A 132 20.48 2.06 -18.75
N GLU A 133 21.30 3.10 -18.81
CA GLU A 133 22.18 3.42 -19.96
C GLU A 133 21.45 3.44 -21.32
N GLY A 134 20.22 3.94 -21.33
CA GLY A 134 19.40 4.05 -22.55
C GLY A 134 18.67 2.77 -22.96
N THR A 135 18.85 1.66 -22.22
CA THR A 135 18.10 0.42 -22.43
C THR A 135 16.97 0.31 -21.40
N THR A 136 15.74 0.09 -21.87
CA THR A 136 14.57 -0.06 -21.01
C THR A 136 14.29 -1.54 -20.73
N HIS A 137 14.13 -1.88 -19.46
CA HIS A 137 13.83 -3.21 -18.96
C HIS A 137 12.48 -3.19 -18.25
N GLN A 138 11.56 -4.08 -18.65
CA GLN A 138 10.25 -4.21 -18.02
C GLN A 138 10.38 -4.92 -16.67
N LEU A 139 9.64 -4.45 -15.66
CA LEU A 139 9.57 -5.16 -14.39
C LEU A 139 8.65 -6.39 -14.50
N PRO A 140 8.85 -7.41 -13.65
CA PRO A 140 7.94 -8.55 -13.57
C PRO A 140 6.50 -8.11 -13.31
N ARG A 141 5.54 -8.93 -13.74
CA ARG A 141 4.12 -8.73 -13.43
C ARG A 141 3.62 -9.95 -12.64
N PRO A 142 3.02 -9.77 -11.46
CA PRO A 142 2.76 -8.50 -10.76
C PRO A 142 4.02 -7.91 -10.10
N PHE A 143 4.03 -6.58 -9.89
CA PHE A 143 5.11 -5.86 -9.18
C PHE A 143 4.52 -4.85 -8.20
N HIS A 144 4.82 -5.07 -6.91
CA HIS A 144 4.36 -4.26 -5.79
C HIS A 144 5.52 -3.82 -4.90
N VAL A 145 5.32 -2.71 -4.19
CA VAL A 145 6.28 -2.14 -3.26
C VAL A 145 5.55 -1.89 -1.96
N LEU A 146 6.09 -2.46 -0.88
CA LEU A 146 5.79 -2.08 0.49
C LEU A 146 6.97 -1.25 0.97
N ALA A 147 6.79 0.06 1.07
CA ALA A 147 7.83 0.94 1.59
C ALA A 147 7.63 1.18 3.09
N THR A 148 8.70 1.41 3.83
CA THR A 148 8.61 1.87 5.23
C THR A 148 9.27 3.23 5.37
N ALA A 149 8.72 4.05 6.26
CA ALA A 149 9.34 5.30 6.68
C ALA A 149 9.30 5.38 8.21
N ASN A 150 10.39 5.82 8.82
CA ASN A 150 10.48 6.05 10.26
C ASN A 150 10.17 7.53 10.56
N PRO A 151 9.10 7.84 11.32
CA PRO A 151 8.69 9.23 11.56
C PRO A 151 9.51 9.98 12.62
N ILE A 152 10.33 9.30 13.45
CA ILE A 152 11.05 9.96 14.57
C ILE A 152 12.48 10.39 14.21
N GLU A 153 13.11 9.80 13.20
CA GLU A 153 14.50 10.15 12.88
C GLU A 153 14.57 11.54 12.26
N TYR A 154 15.12 12.51 12.99
CA TYR A 154 15.27 13.90 12.53
C TYR A 154 16.64 14.16 11.88
N GLU A 155 17.65 13.33 12.17
CA GLU A 155 18.98 13.45 11.59
C GLU A 155 19.18 12.45 10.45
N GLY A 156 19.65 12.95 9.30
CA GLY A 156 19.96 12.10 8.14
C GLY A 156 18.75 11.61 7.36
N THR A 157 17.57 12.18 7.56
CA THR A 157 16.37 11.86 6.78
C THR A 157 16.03 12.89 5.70
N TYR A 158 15.58 12.39 4.56
CA TYR A 158 15.07 13.12 3.41
C TYR A 158 13.57 12.82 3.27
N PRO A 159 12.67 13.70 3.75
CA PRO A 159 11.24 13.47 3.64
C PRO A 159 10.82 13.43 2.18
N LEU A 160 9.86 12.56 1.87
CA LEU A 160 9.29 12.45 0.54
C LEU A 160 8.45 13.71 0.25
N PRO A 161 8.69 14.41 -0.86
CA PRO A 161 7.78 15.44 -1.34
C PRO A 161 6.36 14.90 -1.52
N GLU A 162 5.34 15.75 -1.36
CA GLU A 162 3.92 15.37 -1.49
C GLU A 162 3.60 14.70 -2.84
N ALA A 163 4.20 15.19 -3.93
CA ALA A 163 4.05 14.59 -5.25
C ALA A 163 4.61 13.16 -5.34
N GLN A 164 5.56 12.79 -4.47
CA GLN A 164 6.10 11.45 -4.35
C GLN A 164 5.20 10.57 -3.48
N LEU A 165 4.73 11.09 -2.35
CA LEU A 165 3.75 10.41 -1.49
C LEU A 165 2.47 10.03 -2.25
N ASP A 166 2.00 10.89 -3.15
CA ASP A 166 0.78 10.64 -3.95
C ASP A 166 0.86 9.39 -4.86
N ARG A 167 2.07 8.84 -5.08
CA ARG A 167 2.29 7.57 -5.82
C ARG A 167 1.98 6.32 -4.97
N PHE A 168 1.93 6.43 -3.64
CA PHE A 168 1.48 5.35 -2.78
C PHE A 168 -0.04 5.34 -2.69
N LEU A 169 -0.65 4.18 -2.90
CA LEU A 169 -2.10 4.04 -2.89
C LEU A 169 -2.64 4.27 -1.47
N LEU A 170 -1.98 3.66 -0.49
CA LEU A 170 -2.27 3.76 0.94
C LEU A 170 -1.03 4.13 1.73
N ARG A 171 -1.23 4.91 2.80
CA ARG A 171 -0.29 5.14 3.88
C ARG A 171 -0.94 4.75 5.20
N LEU A 172 -0.37 3.78 5.90
CA LEU A 172 -0.87 3.31 7.19
C LEU A 172 0.25 2.86 8.11
N GLY A 173 -0.08 2.64 9.37
CA GLY A 173 0.81 2.06 10.36
C GLY A 173 0.09 0.94 11.12
N PHE A 174 0.85 -0.03 11.61
CA PHE A 174 0.34 -1.08 12.49
C PHE A 174 0.22 -0.62 13.95
N GLY A 175 1.05 0.32 14.40
CA GLY A 175 1.18 0.69 15.80
C GLY A 175 1.71 -0.46 16.69
N TYR A 176 1.93 -0.15 17.97
CA TYR A 176 2.31 -1.19 18.94
C TYR A 176 1.18 -2.22 19.12
N PRO A 177 1.51 -3.50 19.32
CA PRO A 177 0.53 -4.45 19.83
C PRO A 177 0.07 -4.02 21.23
N ASP A 178 -1.16 -4.35 21.58
CA ASP A 178 -1.58 -4.27 22.99
C ASP A 178 -0.89 -5.36 23.83
N GLN A 179 -1.08 -5.32 25.16
CA GLN A 179 -0.38 -6.25 26.06
C GLN A 179 -0.74 -7.73 25.81
N ASP A 180 -1.98 -8.01 25.42
CA ASP A 180 -2.44 -9.38 25.16
C ASP A 180 -1.87 -9.88 23.82
N GLN A 181 -1.85 -9.02 22.80
CA GLN A 181 -1.22 -9.27 21.51
C GLN A 181 0.29 -9.47 21.65
N GLU A 182 0.96 -8.64 22.45
CA GLU A 182 2.39 -8.77 22.73
C GLU A 182 2.70 -10.07 23.45
N TRP A 183 1.85 -10.48 24.41
CA TRP A 183 1.96 -11.78 25.06
C TRP A 183 1.76 -12.94 24.08
N ASP A 184 0.77 -12.89 23.19
CA ASP A 184 0.55 -13.93 22.17
C ASP A 184 1.75 -14.05 21.21
N ILE A 185 2.39 -12.93 20.83
CA ILE A 185 3.65 -12.96 20.05
C ILE A 185 4.74 -13.75 20.81
N LEU A 186 4.91 -13.48 22.11
CA LEU A 186 5.89 -14.17 22.95
C LEU A 186 5.54 -15.65 23.12
N GLU A 187 4.28 -15.98 23.37
CA GLU A 187 3.78 -17.35 23.53
C GLU A 187 4.01 -18.16 22.25
N ARG A 188 3.61 -17.64 21.08
CA ARG A 188 3.86 -18.29 19.78
C ARG A 188 5.34 -18.49 19.50
N ARG A 189 6.19 -17.52 19.87
CA ARG A 189 7.65 -17.65 19.75
C ARG A 189 8.18 -18.77 20.65
N MET A 190 7.76 -18.82 21.92
CA MET A 190 8.17 -19.84 22.88
C MET A 190 7.76 -21.25 22.43
N GLN A 191 6.56 -21.40 21.86
CA GLN A 191 6.08 -22.67 21.31
C GLN A 191 6.90 -23.11 20.08
N ARG A 192 7.21 -22.17 19.17
CA ARG A 192 8.01 -22.45 17.95
C ARG A 192 9.48 -22.73 18.24
N ARG A 193 10.05 -22.15 19.30
CA ARG A 193 11.48 -22.26 19.68
C ARG A 193 12.47 -21.79 18.61
N THR A 194 12.00 -21.03 17.63
CA THR A 194 12.81 -20.42 16.57
C THR A 194 12.25 -19.04 16.25
N ASP A 195 13.12 -18.15 15.80
CA ASP A 195 12.74 -16.84 15.26
C ASP A 195 12.30 -16.95 13.79
N ASP A 196 12.60 -18.07 13.12
CA ASP A 196 12.17 -18.31 11.75
C ASP A 196 10.68 -18.58 11.66
N THR A 197 10.04 -17.90 10.72
CA THR A 197 8.60 -18.00 10.48
C THR A 197 8.37 -18.18 8.99
N SER A 198 7.47 -19.08 8.63
CA SER A 198 7.02 -19.25 7.25
C SER A 198 5.51 -19.38 7.23
N VAL A 199 4.89 -18.79 6.22
CA VAL A 199 3.46 -19.02 5.93
C VAL A 199 3.32 -19.87 4.68
N PRO A 200 2.27 -20.71 4.58
CA PRO A 200 2.03 -21.47 3.36
C PRO A 200 1.75 -20.52 2.19
N GLN A 201 2.23 -20.90 1.01
CA GLN A 201 1.80 -20.27 -0.23
C GLN A 201 0.32 -20.63 -0.47
N VAL A 202 -0.53 -19.61 -0.65
CA VAL A 202 -1.97 -19.75 -0.87
C VAL A 202 -2.29 -19.66 -2.36
N ILE A 203 -1.68 -18.69 -3.05
CA ILE A 203 -1.76 -18.51 -4.50
C ILE A 203 -0.37 -18.26 -5.09
N ASP A 204 -0.27 -18.24 -6.41
CA ASP A 204 0.93 -17.83 -7.14
C ASP A 204 0.74 -16.47 -7.84
N ALA A 205 1.76 -16.03 -8.57
CA ALA A 205 1.75 -14.77 -9.31
C ALA A 205 0.59 -14.67 -10.32
N GLU A 206 0.26 -15.76 -11.03
CA GLU A 206 -0.88 -15.79 -11.97
C GLU A 206 -2.21 -15.74 -11.21
N GLY A 207 -2.30 -16.44 -10.09
CA GLY A 207 -3.43 -16.38 -9.16
C GLY A 207 -3.66 -14.97 -8.62
N LEU A 208 -2.60 -14.23 -8.27
CA LEU A 208 -2.71 -12.83 -7.85
C LEU A 208 -3.25 -11.95 -8.98
N LEU A 209 -2.75 -12.08 -10.21
CA LEU A 209 -3.27 -11.33 -11.35
C LEU A 209 -4.75 -11.65 -11.61
N ALA A 210 -5.14 -12.92 -11.49
CA ALA A 210 -6.53 -13.35 -11.63
C ALA A 210 -7.43 -12.83 -10.49
N LEU A 211 -6.88 -12.66 -9.29
CA LEU A 211 -7.54 -12.06 -8.14
C LEU A 211 -7.70 -10.54 -8.29
N GLN A 212 -6.66 -9.84 -8.77
CA GLN A 212 -6.72 -8.42 -9.12
C GLN A 212 -7.77 -8.16 -10.21
N SER A 213 -7.88 -9.04 -11.21
CA SER A 213 -8.95 -8.95 -12.20
C SER A 213 -10.34 -9.12 -11.58
N ALA A 214 -10.50 -10.02 -10.60
CA ALA A 214 -11.78 -10.23 -9.93
C ALA A 214 -12.18 -9.03 -9.05
N VAL A 215 -11.21 -8.27 -8.53
CA VAL A 215 -11.48 -6.99 -7.83
C VAL A 215 -12.13 -5.99 -8.76
N GLU A 216 -11.73 -5.90 -10.03
CA GLU A 216 -12.34 -4.97 -10.99
C GLU A 216 -13.80 -5.30 -11.31
N ASP A 217 -14.20 -6.56 -11.16
CA ASP A 217 -15.57 -7.02 -11.36
C ASP A 217 -16.50 -6.66 -10.17
N VAL A 218 -15.95 -6.20 -9.04
CA VAL A 218 -16.76 -5.75 -7.88
C VAL A 218 -17.56 -4.51 -8.24
N ARG A 219 -18.87 -4.59 -8.03
CA ARG A 219 -19.84 -3.57 -8.45
C ARG A 219 -19.69 -2.30 -7.61
N ILE A 220 -19.74 -1.17 -8.31
CA ILE A 220 -19.80 0.17 -7.70
C ILE A 220 -20.98 0.89 -8.32
N ASP A 221 -21.96 1.23 -7.49
CA ASP A 221 -23.06 2.07 -7.90
C ASP A 221 -22.59 3.51 -8.14
N GLU A 222 -23.25 4.20 -9.07
CA GLU A 222 -22.93 5.60 -9.40
C GLU A 222 -22.94 6.49 -8.16
N SER A 223 -23.84 6.24 -7.22
CA SER A 223 -23.97 6.99 -5.98
C SER A 223 -22.73 6.89 -5.09
N ILE A 224 -22.10 5.71 -5.05
CA ILE A 224 -20.85 5.39 -4.34
C ILE A 224 -19.67 6.04 -5.06
N GLY A 225 -19.57 5.90 -6.39
CA GLY A 225 -18.53 6.58 -7.18
C GLY A 225 -18.58 8.10 -7.01
N ARG A 226 -19.78 8.69 -7.03
CA ARG A 226 -19.98 10.13 -6.74
C ARG A 226 -19.66 10.47 -5.29
N TYR A 227 -19.84 9.56 -4.33
CA TYR A 227 -19.44 9.78 -2.94
C TYR A 227 -17.91 9.91 -2.81
N CYS A 228 -17.12 9.02 -3.45
CA CYS A 228 -15.65 9.17 -3.51
C CYS A 228 -15.22 10.54 -4.04
N VAL A 229 -15.87 11.03 -5.09
CA VAL A 229 -15.60 12.36 -5.66
C VAL A 229 -15.96 13.47 -4.68
N ARG A 230 -17.12 13.39 -4.00
CA ARG A 230 -17.53 14.38 -3.00
C ARG A 230 -16.57 14.44 -1.81
N VAL A 231 -16.12 13.29 -1.31
CA VAL A 231 -15.14 13.22 -0.21
C VAL A 231 -13.82 13.88 -0.64
N ALA A 232 -13.26 13.51 -1.79
CA ALA A 232 -12.04 14.13 -2.29
C ALA A 232 -12.22 15.65 -2.54
N ALA A 233 -13.35 16.07 -3.11
CA ALA A 233 -13.64 17.48 -3.35
C ALA A 233 -13.79 18.29 -2.04
N ALA A 234 -14.40 17.70 -1.01
CA ALA A 234 -14.55 18.34 0.29
C ALA A 234 -13.19 18.66 0.94
N THR A 235 -12.15 17.83 0.72
CA THR A 235 -10.80 18.15 1.18
C THR A 235 -10.25 19.44 0.55
N ARG A 236 -10.60 19.74 -0.72
CA ARG A 236 -10.12 20.94 -1.43
C ARG A 236 -10.81 22.23 -0.97
N GLY A 237 -11.99 22.10 -0.35
CA GLY A 237 -12.75 23.22 0.21
C GLY A 237 -12.64 23.35 1.73
N HIS A 238 -11.87 22.48 2.40
CA HIS A 238 -11.79 22.47 3.86
C HIS A 238 -10.93 23.63 4.38
N ASN A 239 -11.39 24.31 5.44
CA ASN A 239 -10.72 25.50 5.96
C ASN A 239 -9.29 25.23 6.48
N SER A 240 -9.03 24.02 6.95
CA SER A 240 -7.73 23.62 7.50
C SER A 240 -6.70 23.18 6.45
N ILE A 241 -7.13 23.01 5.20
CA ILE A 241 -6.32 22.43 4.12
C ILE A 241 -5.79 23.53 3.20
N LEU A 242 -4.48 23.50 2.93
CA LEU A 242 -3.80 24.33 1.93
C LEU A 242 -3.90 23.70 0.53
N VAL A 243 -3.63 22.40 0.43
CA VAL A 243 -3.74 21.62 -0.81
C VAL A 243 -4.56 20.37 -0.51
N GLY A 244 -5.70 20.21 -1.19
CA GLY A 244 -6.57 19.05 -1.03
C GLY A 244 -6.20 17.88 -1.94
N ALA A 245 -6.83 16.73 -1.72
CA ALA A 245 -6.51 15.49 -2.42
C ALA A 245 -6.67 15.63 -3.94
N SER A 246 -5.70 15.12 -4.70
CA SER A 246 -5.73 15.08 -6.16
C SER A 246 -6.83 14.13 -6.69
N PRO A 247 -7.12 14.08 -8.00
CA PRO A 247 -8.00 13.05 -8.56
C PRO A 247 -7.56 11.61 -8.27
N ARG A 248 -6.26 11.39 -8.03
CA ARG A 248 -5.72 10.10 -7.58
C ARG A 248 -6.27 9.70 -6.20
N GLY A 249 -6.60 10.67 -5.35
CA GLY A 249 -7.28 10.41 -4.07
C GLY A 249 -8.66 9.80 -4.26
N SER A 250 -9.51 10.37 -5.12
CA SER A 250 -10.82 9.77 -5.42
C SER A 250 -10.72 8.41 -6.12
N GLN A 251 -9.70 8.23 -6.97
CA GLN A 251 -9.43 6.94 -7.61
C GLN A 251 -9.00 5.90 -6.58
N ALA A 252 -8.14 6.27 -5.63
CA ALA A 252 -7.69 5.39 -4.55
C ALA A 252 -8.85 4.93 -3.67
N LEU A 253 -9.77 5.84 -3.31
CA LEU A 253 -10.97 5.47 -2.57
C LEU A 253 -11.78 4.39 -3.31
N LEU A 254 -11.95 4.58 -4.63
CA LEU A 254 -12.74 3.69 -5.47
C LEU A 254 -12.09 2.32 -5.65
N THR A 255 -10.80 2.26 -6.01
CA THR A 255 -10.12 0.99 -6.31
C THR A 255 -9.87 0.17 -5.05
N VAL A 256 -9.45 0.81 -3.95
CA VAL A 256 -9.20 0.11 -2.68
C VAL A 256 -10.51 -0.40 -2.07
N SER A 257 -11.59 0.39 -2.12
CA SER A 257 -12.88 -0.06 -1.55
C SER A 257 -13.45 -1.30 -2.26
N ARG A 258 -13.19 -1.50 -3.57
CA ARG A 258 -13.49 -2.78 -4.26
C ARG A 258 -12.74 -3.95 -3.64
N ALA A 259 -11.44 -3.78 -3.44
CA ALA A 259 -10.61 -4.83 -2.86
C ALA A 259 -11.04 -5.15 -1.42
N VAL A 260 -11.39 -4.13 -0.63
CA VAL A 260 -11.96 -4.30 0.71
C VAL A 260 -13.28 -5.06 0.68
N ALA A 261 -14.19 -4.70 -0.22
CA ALA A 261 -15.47 -5.40 -0.38
C ALA A 261 -15.25 -6.88 -0.74
N LEU A 262 -14.33 -7.19 -1.65
CA LEU A 262 -13.97 -8.56 -2.02
C LEU A 262 -13.38 -9.34 -0.83
N ILE A 263 -12.42 -8.76 -0.10
CA ILE A 263 -11.84 -9.39 1.10
C ILE A 263 -12.93 -9.68 2.14
N ARG A 264 -13.95 -8.80 2.24
CA ARG A 264 -15.12 -8.97 3.12
C ARG A 264 -16.22 -9.85 2.53
N GLY A 265 -15.99 -10.48 1.37
CA GLY A 265 -16.93 -11.42 0.74
C GLY A 265 -18.14 -10.78 0.07
N ARG A 266 -18.06 -9.49 -0.29
CA ARG A 266 -19.14 -8.75 -0.97
C ARG A 266 -18.76 -8.41 -2.40
N ASP A 267 -19.68 -8.64 -3.34
CA ASP A 267 -19.53 -8.32 -4.77
C ASP A 267 -19.93 -6.87 -5.09
N TYR A 268 -20.14 -6.04 -4.07
CA TYR A 268 -20.47 -4.62 -4.19
C TYR A 268 -19.86 -3.80 -3.04
N VAL A 269 -19.53 -2.55 -3.34
CA VAL A 269 -18.97 -1.59 -2.39
C VAL A 269 -20.08 -0.87 -1.60
N VAL A 270 -19.89 -0.71 -0.30
CA VAL A 270 -20.75 0.13 0.57
C VAL A 270 -20.00 1.39 1.05
N PRO A 271 -20.71 2.44 1.51
CA PRO A 271 -20.06 3.66 1.99
C PRO A 271 -19.05 3.44 3.11
N GLU A 272 -19.28 2.44 3.96
CA GLU A 272 -18.38 2.05 5.07
C GLU A 272 -17.02 1.61 4.55
N ASP A 273 -16.93 0.87 3.43
CA ASP A 273 -15.65 0.47 2.84
C ASP A 273 -14.79 1.66 2.45
N ILE A 274 -15.41 2.77 2.05
CA ILE A 274 -14.73 4.02 1.69
C ILE A 274 -14.27 4.73 2.96
N LYS A 275 -15.11 4.78 4.00
CA LYS A 275 -14.78 5.44 5.26
C LYS A 275 -13.61 4.78 5.95
N ASP A 276 -13.59 3.45 5.99
CA ASP A 276 -12.55 2.66 6.66
C ASP A 276 -11.15 2.92 6.06
N ILE A 277 -11.08 3.17 4.75
CA ILE A 277 -9.81 3.40 4.05
C ILE A 277 -9.49 4.88 3.80
N ALA A 278 -10.43 5.79 4.04
CA ALA A 278 -10.30 7.18 3.59
C ALA A 278 -9.14 7.91 4.27
N VAL A 279 -8.88 7.66 5.55
CA VAL A 279 -7.71 8.22 6.24
C VAL A 279 -6.43 7.74 5.58
N TYR A 280 -6.28 6.43 5.38
CA TYR A 280 -5.09 5.82 4.77
C TYR A 280 -4.90 6.20 3.30
N ALA A 281 -5.98 6.51 2.60
CA ALA A 281 -5.95 6.93 1.20
C ALA A 281 -5.79 8.44 1.03
N LEU A 282 -6.17 9.29 1.98
CA LEU A 282 -6.23 10.74 1.75
C LEU A 282 -5.28 11.56 2.62
N ALA A 283 -4.91 11.08 3.81
CA ALA A 283 -4.12 11.89 4.75
C ALA A 283 -2.77 12.31 4.18
N HIS A 284 -2.09 11.44 3.43
CA HIS A 284 -0.82 11.75 2.75
C HIS A 284 -0.96 12.54 1.45
N ARG A 285 -2.20 12.86 1.05
CA ARG A 285 -2.55 13.61 -0.16
C ARG A 285 -3.05 15.02 0.14
N ILE A 286 -2.99 15.45 1.40
CA ILE A 286 -3.39 16.79 1.81
C ILE A 286 -2.27 17.51 2.55
N THR A 287 -2.23 18.82 2.39
CA THR A 287 -1.31 19.71 3.09
C THR A 287 -2.11 20.56 4.05
N ILE A 288 -1.77 20.51 5.34
CA ILE A 288 -2.39 21.39 6.36
C ILE A 288 -1.78 22.80 6.27
N LYS A 289 -2.61 23.83 6.45
CA LYS A 289 -2.14 25.22 6.48
C LYS A 289 -1.10 25.43 7.58
N PRO A 290 0.04 26.10 7.29
CA PRO A 290 1.10 26.30 8.28
C PRO A 290 0.64 26.97 9.58
N GLU A 291 -0.34 27.87 9.51
CA GLU A 291 -0.86 28.56 10.72
C GLU A 291 -1.48 27.61 11.75
N LEU A 292 -1.90 26.41 11.32
CA LEU A 292 -2.59 25.42 12.16
C LEU A 292 -1.64 24.39 12.79
N TRP A 293 -0.37 24.38 12.41
CA TRP A 293 0.61 23.44 12.96
C TRP A 293 0.80 23.63 14.48
N LEU A 294 0.70 24.87 14.98
CA LEU A 294 0.77 25.18 16.41
C LEU A 294 -0.39 24.55 17.21
N GLN A 295 -1.51 24.25 16.55
CA GLN A 295 -2.68 23.63 17.16
C GLN A 295 -2.61 22.09 17.10
N GLN A 296 -1.51 21.52 16.60
CA GLN A 296 -1.30 20.08 16.44
C GLN A 296 -2.41 19.40 15.62
N ILE A 297 -3.03 20.12 14.69
CA ILE A 297 -4.04 19.56 13.78
C ILE A 297 -3.33 18.64 12.78
N THR A 298 -3.75 17.39 12.76
CA THR A 298 -3.20 16.34 11.87
C THR A 298 -4.05 16.15 10.63
N ALA A 299 -3.45 15.63 9.56
CA ALA A 299 -4.18 15.31 8.33
C ALA A 299 -5.27 14.26 8.57
N GLU A 300 -4.97 13.28 9.43
CA GLU A 300 -5.86 12.19 9.82
C GLU A 300 -7.13 12.73 10.50
N GLN A 301 -6.98 13.68 11.44
CA GLN A 301 -8.12 14.35 12.09
C GLN A 301 -8.98 15.11 11.08
N VAL A 302 -8.35 15.87 10.18
CA VAL A 302 -9.08 16.65 9.17
C VAL A 302 -9.84 15.74 8.20
N ILE A 303 -9.27 14.61 7.80
CA ILE A 303 -10.00 13.64 6.95
C ILE A 303 -11.19 13.06 7.71
N ALA A 304 -11.07 12.75 8.99
CA ALA A 304 -12.20 12.27 9.81
C ALA A 304 -13.33 13.33 9.88
N GLU A 305 -12.99 14.61 10.04
CA GLU A 305 -13.96 15.72 9.99
C GLU A 305 -14.64 15.81 8.62
N VAL A 306 -13.87 15.71 7.53
CA VAL A 306 -14.41 15.68 6.17
C VAL A 306 -15.40 14.54 6.01
N LEU A 307 -15.08 13.32 6.43
CA LEU A 307 -15.98 12.17 6.34
C LEU A 307 -17.28 12.35 7.12
N ALA A 308 -17.21 12.98 8.29
CA ALA A 308 -18.39 13.30 9.08
C ALA A 308 -19.29 14.36 8.41
N SER A 309 -18.70 15.27 7.63
CA SER A 309 -19.42 16.36 6.96
C SER A 309 -20.09 15.96 5.64
N VAL A 310 -19.55 14.97 4.92
CA VAL A 310 -20.04 14.59 3.59
C VAL A 310 -21.17 13.56 3.72
N PRO A 311 -22.39 13.86 3.24
CA PRO A 311 -23.51 12.92 3.32
C PRO A 311 -23.23 11.62 2.57
N VAL A 312 -23.43 10.50 3.27
CA VAL A 312 -23.44 9.17 2.66
C VAL A 312 -24.63 9.02 1.70
N PRO A 313 -24.47 8.31 0.57
CA PRO A 313 -25.60 7.99 -0.29
C PRO A 313 -26.67 7.21 0.46
N SER A 314 -27.95 7.58 0.28
CA SER A 314 -29.09 6.78 0.73
C SER A 314 -29.71 6.04 -0.45
N ASP A 315 -30.21 4.83 -0.21
CA ASP A 315 -30.89 3.96 -1.20
C ASP A 315 -32.10 4.61 -1.88
N ALA A 316 -32.59 5.74 -1.37
CA ALA A 316 -33.72 6.47 -1.94
C ALA A 316 -33.43 7.13 -3.30
N ASN A 317 -32.16 7.36 -3.66
CA ASN A 317 -31.79 8.02 -4.91
C ASN A 317 -31.59 7.09 -6.11
N THR A 318 -31.56 5.77 -5.91
CA THR A 318 -31.49 4.77 -6.99
C THR A 318 -32.84 4.48 -7.64
N GLY A 319 -33.96 4.78 -6.97
CA GLY A 319 -35.32 4.59 -7.51
C GLY A 319 -35.80 5.67 -8.50
N ALA A 320 -35.25 6.90 -8.42
CA ALA A 320 -35.72 8.02 -9.24
C ALA A 320 -35.11 8.07 -10.66
N ALA A 321 -33.98 7.39 -10.88
CA ALA A 321 -33.31 7.34 -12.19
C ALA A 321 -33.83 6.20 -13.09
N ALA A 322 -34.53 5.20 -12.54
CA ALA A 322 -35.10 4.09 -13.29
C ALA A 322 -36.49 4.40 -13.92
N GLN A 323 -36.98 5.65 -13.81
CA GLN A 323 -38.29 6.08 -14.33
C GLN A 323 -38.21 7.28 -15.29
N ARG A 324 -37.08 7.52 -15.95
CA ARG A 324 -36.98 8.52 -17.03
C ARG A 324 -36.35 7.96 -18.29
#